data_AF-A0A1Q9LQ24-F1
#
_entry.id   AF-A0A1Q9LQ24-F1
#
_cell.length_a   1.000
_cell.length_b   1.000
_cell.length_c   1.000
_cell.angle_alpha   90.00
_cell.angle_beta   90.00
_cell.angle_gamma   90.00
#
_symmetry.space_group_name_H-M   'P 1'
#
loop_
_entity.id
_entity.type
_entity.pdbx_description
1 polymer ?
#
loop_
_entity_poly.entity_id
_entity_poly.type
_entity_poly.pdbx_seq_one_letter_code
_entity_poly.pdbx_strand_id
1 'polypeptide(L)'
;MAELGVWYDQDGGDAHREGEPLIVVRTDAELDALIDRVRDETREHRCPAAIQVVLNGNTGYPILEVGLGQSTGFIHYHADDAARTIGDGDPDAVAEYVYMGNLSEVPADSEVPIEVVRQGLHEFLSTGRRPSVLQG
;
A
#
# COMPACT_ATOMS: atom_id res chain seq x y z
N MET A 1 -2.28 -5.51 18.25
CA MET A 1 -2.44 -4.45 17.25
C MET A 1 -1.18 -3.64 17.26
N ALA A 2 -0.48 -3.64 16.13
CA ALA A 2 0.63 -2.77 15.85
C ALA A 2 0.13 -1.34 15.62
N GLU A 3 1.08 -0.41 15.57
CA GLU A 3 0.84 0.95 15.10
C GLU A 3 1.53 1.07 13.75
N LEU A 4 0.83 1.59 12.74
CA LEU A 4 1.35 1.73 11.39
C LEU A 4 1.71 3.18 11.11
N GLY A 5 2.84 3.37 10.42
CA GLY A 5 3.19 4.62 9.78
C GLY A 5 2.97 4.51 8.27
N VAL A 6 2.24 5.44 7.69
CA VAL A 6 1.94 5.45 6.25
C VAL A 6 2.50 6.68 5.57
N TRP A 7 3.22 6.45 4.48
CA TRP A 7 3.69 7.46 3.54
C TRP A 7 2.79 7.47 2.31
N TYR A 8 2.28 8.65 1.98
CA TYR A 8 1.38 8.87 0.85
C TYR A 8 1.47 10.33 0.40
N ASP A 9 1.77 10.52 -0.89
CA ASP A 9 1.66 11.78 -1.61
C ASP A 9 1.39 11.47 -3.08
N GLN A 10 0.22 11.88 -3.58
CA GLN A 10 -0.18 11.63 -4.97
C GLN A 10 0.31 12.71 -5.94
N ASP A 11 0.44 13.96 -5.48
CA ASP A 11 0.74 15.11 -6.35
C ASP A 11 2.24 15.37 -6.48
N GLY A 12 3.07 14.76 -5.63
CA GLY A 12 4.53 14.92 -5.64
C GLY A 12 4.97 16.37 -5.43
N GLY A 13 4.16 17.15 -4.69
CA GLY A 13 4.47 18.56 -4.43
C GLY A 13 5.72 18.72 -3.56
N ASP A 14 6.01 19.96 -3.12
CA ASP A 14 7.05 20.27 -2.10
C ASP A 14 6.77 19.61 -0.71
N ALA A 15 5.97 18.55 -0.67
CA ALA A 15 5.50 17.79 0.50
C ALA A 15 6.57 16.84 1.07
N HIS A 16 7.81 16.94 0.62
CA HIS A 16 8.96 16.37 1.31
C HIS A 16 9.78 17.47 1.97
N ARG A 17 9.09 18.29 2.78
CA ARG A 17 9.79 18.98 3.87
C ARG A 17 10.08 17.94 4.94
N GLU A 18 11.36 17.86 5.34
CA GLU A 18 11.75 17.20 6.59
C GLU A 18 10.80 17.67 7.71
N GLY A 19 9.89 16.79 8.16
CA GLY A 19 8.85 17.12 9.14
C GLY A 19 7.38 17.00 8.69
N GLU A 20 7.07 16.60 7.43
CA GLU A 20 5.68 16.23 7.11
C GLU A 20 5.25 14.94 7.82
N PRO A 21 4.03 14.90 8.39
CA PRO A 21 3.66 13.87 9.34
C PRO A 21 3.38 12.56 8.63
N LEU A 22 4.19 11.55 8.95
CA LEU A 22 3.84 10.14 8.85
C LEU A 22 2.38 9.95 9.32
N ILE A 23 1.50 9.46 8.44
CA ILE A 23 0.10 9.22 8.82
C ILE A 23 0.11 8.01 9.75
N VAL A 24 -0.24 8.22 11.02
CA VAL A 24 -0.24 7.14 12.00
C VAL A 24 -1.62 6.52 12.09
N VAL A 25 -1.67 5.20 11.86
CA VAL A 25 -2.90 4.39 11.91
C VAL A 25 -2.78 3.40 13.06
N ARG A 26 -3.78 3.40 13.95
CA ARG A 26 -3.82 2.58 15.18
C ARG A 26 -5.02 1.64 15.24
N THR A 27 -6.04 1.90 14.44
CA THR A 27 -7.32 1.18 14.49
C THR A 27 -7.78 0.79 13.10
N ASP A 28 -8.62 -0.25 13.04
CA ASP A 28 -9.25 -0.71 11.80
C ASP A 28 -10.04 0.41 11.11
N ALA A 29 -10.77 1.22 11.88
CA ALA A 29 -11.54 2.34 11.33
C ALA A 29 -10.66 3.46 10.73
N GLU A 30 -9.52 3.75 11.33
CA GLU A 30 -8.55 4.71 10.77
C GLU A 30 -7.92 4.16 9.49
N LEU A 31 -7.63 2.85 9.46
CA LEU A 31 -7.10 2.19 8.27
C LEU A 31 -8.11 2.25 7.12
N ASP A 32 -9.36 1.87 7.37
CA ASP A 32 -10.41 1.92 6.36
C ASP A 32 -10.64 3.34 5.84
N ALA A 33 -10.71 4.32 6.74
CA ALA A 33 -10.85 5.72 6.39
C ALA A 33 -9.68 6.25 5.55
N LEU A 34 -8.44 5.80 5.81
CA LEU A 34 -7.28 6.14 5.01
C LEU A 34 -7.38 5.54 3.61
N ILE A 35 -7.74 4.26 3.50
CA ILE A 35 -7.88 3.58 2.21
C ILE A 35 -9.00 4.26 1.37
N ASP A 36 -10.14 4.55 1.99
CA ASP A 36 -11.25 5.24 1.32
C ASP A 36 -10.82 6.64 0.86
N ARG A 37 -10.14 7.40 1.71
CA ARG A 37 -9.63 8.73 1.37
C ARG A 37 -8.71 8.69 0.14
N VAL A 38 -7.71 7.81 0.13
CA VAL A 38 -6.76 7.70 -0.99
C VAL A 38 -7.48 7.31 -2.28
N ARG A 39 -8.44 6.38 -2.22
CA ARG A 39 -9.21 5.94 -3.39
C ARG A 39 -10.14 7.04 -3.91
N ASP A 40 -10.75 7.82 -3.02
CA ASP A 40 -11.60 8.95 -3.39
C ASP A 40 -10.78 10.09 -4.02
N GLU A 41 -9.61 10.42 -3.44
CA GLU A 41 -8.69 11.43 -4.00
C GLU A 41 -8.18 11.04 -5.41
N THR A 42 -7.88 9.75 -5.61
CA THR A 42 -7.35 9.26 -6.89
C THR A 42 -8.39 8.84 -7.91
N ARG A 43 -9.68 8.99 -7.61
CA ARG A 43 -10.78 8.52 -8.47
C ARG A 43 -10.76 9.09 -9.89
N GLU A 44 -10.38 10.36 -10.03
CA GLU A 44 -10.33 11.05 -11.33
C GLU A 44 -8.91 11.09 -11.93
N HIS A 45 -7.93 10.51 -11.24
CA HIS A 45 -6.55 10.48 -11.72
C HIS A 45 -6.38 9.40 -12.80
N ARG A 46 -5.41 9.62 -13.72
CA ARG A 46 -5.06 8.62 -14.75
C ARG A 46 -4.64 7.29 -14.10
N CYS A 47 -3.86 7.38 -13.03
CA CYS A 47 -3.27 6.24 -12.34
C CYS A 47 -3.65 6.29 -10.85
N PRO A 48 -3.97 5.14 -10.25
CA PRO A 48 -4.21 5.03 -8.80
C PRO A 48 -2.95 5.34 -7.98
N ALA A 49 -3.13 5.57 -6.68
CA ALA A 49 -2.03 5.80 -5.75
C ALA A 49 -1.41 4.50 -5.25
N ALA A 50 -0.11 4.55 -5.00
CA ALA A 50 0.58 3.63 -4.12
C ALA A 50 0.95 4.32 -2.80
N ILE A 51 0.99 3.55 -1.72
CA ILE A 51 1.39 3.98 -0.38
C ILE A 51 2.48 3.05 0.16
N GLN A 52 3.29 3.56 1.08
CA GLN A 52 4.23 2.75 1.83
C GLN A 52 3.81 2.66 3.29
N VAL A 53 3.67 1.44 3.80
CA VAL A 53 3.23 1.17 5.18
C VAL A 53 4.37 0.50 5.94
N VAL A 54 4.70 1.05 7.10
CA VAL A 54 5.73 0.53 8.03
C VAL A 54 5.16 0.36 9.42
N LEU A 55 5.85 -0.40 10.28
CA LEU A 55 5.55 -0.40 11.71
C LEU A 55 6.05 0.91 12.32
N ASN A 56 5.18 1.65 13.00
CA ASN A 56 5.57 2.92 13.60
C ASN A 56 6.68 2.71 14.66
N GLY A 57 7.70 3.56 14.62
CA GLY A 57 8.89 3.42 15.46
C GLY A 57 9.91 2.39 14.96
N ASN A 58 9.65 1.69 13.85
CA ASN A 58 10.62 0.85 13.15
C ASN A 58 11.19 1.60 11.94
N THR A 59 12.52 1.73 11.87
CA THR A 59 13.23 2.44 10.80
C THR A 59 13.73 1.52 9.68
N GLY A 60 13.23 0.28 9.61
CA GLY A 60 13.64 -0.72 8.62
C GLY A 60 12.49 -1.64 8.20
N TYR A 61 12.81 -2.91 7.97
CA TYR A 61 11.82 -3.92 7.60
C TYR A 61 10.98 -4.41 8.81
N PRO A 62 9.75 -4.88 8.58
CA PRO A 62 9.09 -5.04 7.28
C PRO A 62 8.47 -3.74 6.73
N ILE A 63 8.42 -3.65 5.40
CA ILE A 63 7.78 -2.56 4.65
C ILE A 63 6.75 -3.16 3.70
N LEU A 64 5.54 -2.60 3.65
CA LEU A 64 4.57 -2.86 2.59
C LEU A 64 4.58 -1.72 1.58
N GLU A 65 4.76 -2.03 0.31
CA GLU A 65 4.32 -1.19 -0.80
C GLU A 65 2.93 -1.65 -1.22
N VAL A 66 1.98 -0.72 -1.30
CA VAL A 66 0.57 -1.05 -1.50
C VAL A 66 -0.06 -0.16 -2.54
N GLY A 67 -0.56 -0.75 -3.62
CA GLY A 67 -1.37 -0.07 -4.61
C GLY A 67 -2.84 -0.05 -4.21
N LEU A 68 -3.46 1.13 -4.26
CA LEU A 68 -4.87 1.36 -3.92
C LEU A 68 -5.65 1.83 -5.15
N GLY A 69 -6.04 0.87 -6.00
CA GLY A 69 -6.91 1.12 -7.13
C GLY A 69 -8.40 1.14 -6.77
N GLN A 70 -9.22 1.40 -7.78
CA GLN A 70 -10.68 1.51 -7.61
C GLN A 70 -11.34 0.14 -7.39
N SER A 71 -10.92 -0.87 -8.14
CA SER A 71 -11.42 -2.25 -8.04
C SER A 71 -10.37 -3.25 -7.59
N THR A 72 -9.11 -2.99 -7.95
CA THR A 72 -7.94 -3.84 -7.70
C THR A 72 -6.88 -3.06 -6.96
N GLY A 73 -5.90 -3.78 -6.41
CA GLY A 73 -4.71 -3.22 -5.80
C GLY A 73 -3.67 -4.31 -5.62
N PHE A 74 -2.55 -4.00 -4.99
CA PHE A 74 -1.50 -4.98 -4.73
C PHE A 74 -0.88 -4.74 -3.36
N ILE A 75 -0.19 -5.77 -2.84
CA ILE A 75 0.71 -5.63 -1.69
C ILE A 75 2.03 -6.31 -2.04
N HIS A 76 3.13 -5.57 -1.98
CA HIS A 76 4.49 -6.12 -2.00
C HIS A 76 5.08 -5.97 -0.60
N TYR A 77 5.51 -7.09 -0.01
CA TYR A 77 6.10 -7.14 1.31
C TYR A 77 7.61 -7.31 1.19
N HIS A 78 8.33 -6.30 1.65
CA HIS A 78 9.78 -6.29 1.67
C HIS A 78 10.25 -6.67 3.08
N ALA A 79 10.89 -7.83 3.18
CA ALA A 79 11.58 -8.37 4.34
C ALA A 79 12.50 -9.52 3.88
N ASP A 80 13.13 -10.25 4.80
CA ASP A 80 13.93 -11.44 4.47
C ASP A 80 13.09 -12.53 3.76
N ASP A 81 11.81 -12.64 4.12
CA ASP A 81 10.80 -13.54 3.53
C ASP A 81 9.86 -12.78 2.58
N ALA A 82 10.47 -12.01 1.66
CA ALA A 82 9.76 -11.19 0.69
C ALA A 82 8.64 -11.96 -0.04
N ALA A 83 7.49 -11.33 -0.16
CA ALA A 83 6.29 -11.93 -0.73
C ALA A 83 5.44 -10.84 -1.39
N ARG A 84 4.52 -11.24 -2.28
CA ARG A 84 3.56 -10.31 -2.88
C ARG A 84 2.18 -10.94 -3.03
N THR A 85 1.17 -10.12 -3.26
CA THR A 85 -0.10 -10.60 -3.80
C THR A 85 0.12 -11.20 -5.19
N ILE A 86 -0.57 -12.31 -5.48
CA ILE A 86 -0.58 -12.96 -6.81
C ILE A 86 -2.05 -13.16 -7.19
N GLY A 87 -2.49 -12.49 -8.24
CA GLY A 87 -3.81 -12.60 -8.84
C GLY A 87 -3.77 -13.22 -10.25
N ASP A 88 -4.81 -12.97 -11.03
CA ASP A 88 -5.05 -13.61 -12.33
C ASP A 88 -4.54 -12.79 -13.54
N GLY A 89 -3.84 -11.67 -13.29
CA GLY A 89 -3.28 -10.81 -14.33
C GLY A 89 -2.15 -11.48 -15.13
N ASP A 90 -1.84 -10.94 -16.30
CA ASP A 90 -0.72 -11.40 -17.12
C ASP A 90 0.62 -11.00 -16.46
N PRO A 91 1.51 -11.95 -16.08
CA PRO A 91 2.79 -11.63 -15.45
C PRO A 91 3.76 -10.86 -16.37
N ASP A 92 3.56 -10.90 -17.69
CA ASP A 92 4.37 -10.15 -18.65
C ASP A 92 3.81 -8.73 -18.93
N ALA A 93 2.63 -8.41 -18.39
CA ALA A 93 2.04 -7.08 -18.45
C ALA A 93 2.32 -6.27 -17.17
N VAL A 94 2.15 -4.95 -17.25
CA VAL A 94 2.37 -4.03 -16.11
C VAL A 94 1.11 -3.27 -15.74
N ALA A 95 0.95 -3.02 -14.45
CA ALA A 95 -0.02 -2.09 -13.89
C ALA A 95 0.71 -0.85 -13.36
N GLU A 96 0.16 0.33 -13.64
CA GLU A 96 0.75 1.63 -13.30
C GLU A 96 0.12 2.20 -12.02
N TYR A 97 0.95 2.62 -11.06
CA TYR A 97 0.56 3.31 -9.84
C TYR A 97 1.43 4.54 -9.64
N VAL A 98 0.95 5.54 -8.90
CA VAL A 98 1.76 6.73 -8.54
C VAL A 98 2.16 6.64 -7.08
N TYR A 99 3.47 6.62 -6.82
CA TYR A 99 4.03 6.71 -5.49
C TYR A 99 4.82 8.02 -5.36
N MET A 100 4.46 8.88 -4.41
CA MET A 100 5.17 10.14 -4.14
C MET A 100 5.32 10.98 -5.42
N GLY A 101 4.23 11.10 -6.19
CA GLY A 101 4.19 11.79 -7.49
C GLY A 101 4.95 11.14 -8.65
N ASN A 102 5.56 9.96 -8.45
CA ASN A 102 6.31 9.24 -9.46
C ASN A 102 5.55 8.00 -9.92
N LEU A 103 5.52 7.77 -11.24
CA LEU A 103 4.96 6.55 -11.81
C LEU A 103 5.82 5.34 -11.40
N SER A 104 5.17 4.32 -10.86
CA SER A 104 5.71 3.01 -10.54
C SER A 104 4.95 1.96 -11.35
N GLU A 105 5.70 0.98 -11.85
CA GLU A 105 5.15 -0.15 -12.60
C GLU A 105 5.31 -1.42 -11.77
N VAL A 106 4.22 -2.17 -11.61
CA VAL A 106 4.22 -3.49 -10.99
C VAL A 106 3.73 -4.53 -12.00
N PRO A 107 4.15 -5.81 -11.87
CA PRO A 107 3.56 -6.88 -12.66
C PRO A 107 2.04 -6.91 -12.51
N ALA A 108 1.30 -7.05 -13.61
CA ALA A 108 -0.17 -7.07 -13.55
C ALA A 108 -0.70 -8.31 -12.79
N ASP A 109 0.07 -9.40 -12.74
CA ASP A 109 -0.21 -10.56 -11.88
C ASP A 109 -0.14 -10.23 -10.37
N SER A 110 0.36 -9.06 -9.98
CA SER A 110 0.35 -8.63 -8.58
C SER A 110 -1.01 -8.12 -8.13
N GLU A 111 -1.88 -7.73 -9.07
CA GLU A 111 -3.17 -7.15 -8.75
C GLU A 111 -4.18 -8.20 -8.26
N VAL A 112 -4.80 -7.91 -7.12
CA VAL A 112 -5.89 -8.68 -6.51
C VAL A 112 -7.09 -7.75 -6.26
N PRO A 113 -8.30 -8.29 -6.00
CA PRO A 113 -9.43 -7.45 -5.61
C PRO A 113 -9.08 -6.55 -4.41
N ILE A 114 -9.56 -5.31 -4.39
CA ILE A 114 -9.23 -4.34 -3.35
C ILE A 114 -9.58 -4.83 -1.93
N GLU A 115 -10.59 -5.69 -1.80
CA GLU A 115 -10.96 -6.32 -0.52
C GLU A 115 -9.88 -7.26 0.02
N VAL A 116 -9.11 -7.92 -0.86
CA VAL A 116 -7.95 -8.74 -0.47
C VAL A 116 -6.81 -7.85 0.04
N VAL A 117 -6.62 -6.68 -0.58
CA VAL A 117 -5.66 -5.67 -0.12
C VAL A 117 -6.06 -5.13 1.25
N ARG A 118 -7.34 -4.78 1.44
CA ARG A 118 -7.88 -4.37 2.75
C ARG A 118 -7.60 -5.44 3.80
N GLN A 119 -7.95 -6.69 3.51
CA GLN A 119 -7.69 -7.81 4.42
C GLN A 119 -6.20 -7.89 4.80
N GLY A 120 -5.29 -7.80 3.82
CA GLY A 120 -3.85 -7.85 4.08
C GLY A 120 -3.35 -6.72 4.98
N LEU A 121 -3.84 -5.49 4.75
CA LEU A 121 -3.52 -4.34 5.60
C LEU A 121 -4.06 -4.49 7.03
N HIS A 122 -5.27 -5.00 7.22
CA HIS A 122 -5.82 -5.27 8.56
C HIS A 122 -5.03 -6.37 9.28
N GLU A 123 -4.63 -7.43 8.59
CA GLU A 123 -3.77 -8.47 9.17
C GLU A 123 -2.42 -7.89 9.61
N PHE A 124 -1.82 -7.02 8.80
CA PHE A 124 -0.58 -6.33 9.14
C PHE A 124 -0.76 -5.39 10.33
N LEU A 125 -1.83 -4.60 10.37
CA LEU A 125 -2.17 -3.76 11.51
C LEU A 125 -2.37 -4.58 12.79
N SER A 126 -3.05 -5.73 12.69
CA SER A 126 -3.35 -6.56 13.86
C SER A 126 -2.10 -7.21 14.44
N THR A 127 -1.23 -7.73 13.57
CA THR A 127 -0.15 -8.66 13.94
C THR A 127 1.27 -8.08 13.82
N GLY A 128 1.47 -7.09 12.95
CA GLY A 128 2.78 -6.58 12.53
C GLY A 128 3.63 -7.60 11.76
N ARG A 129 3.02 -8.66 11.22
CA ARG A 129 3.70 -9.77 10.53
C ARG A 129 3.21 -9.88 9.09
N ARG A 130 3.95 -10.61 8.26
CA ARG A 130 3.59 -10.94 6.87
C ARG A 130 2.11 -11.38 6.78
N PRO A 131 1.26 -10.63 6.04
CA PRO A 131 -0.12 -11.01 5.82
C PRO A 131 -0.27 -12.35 5.11
N SER A 132 -1.34 -13.08 5.41
CA SER A 132 -1.62 -14.41 4.87
C SER A 132 -2.05 -14.39 3.40
N VAL A 133 -2.49 -13.24 2.89
CA VAL A 133 -2.85 -13.02 1.49
C VAL A 133 -1.64 -13.02 0.54
N LEU A 134 -0.42 -12.95 1.08
CA LEU A 134 0.81 -12.88 0.31
C LEU A 134 1.35 -14.28 -0.03
N GLN A 135 1.94 -14.38 -1.21
CA GLN A 135 2.56 -15.59 -1.72
C GLN A 135 4.06 -15.34 -1.99
N GLY A 136 4.89 -16.31 -1.60
CA GLY A 136 6.35 -16.21 -1.59
C GLY A 136 6.97 -17.24 -0.65
#